data_AF-A0A242DH90-F1
#
_entry.id   AF-A0A242DH90-F1
#
_cell.length_a   1.000
_cell.length_b   1.000
_cell.length_c   1.000
_cell.angle_alpha   90.00
_cell.angle_beta   90.00
_cell.angle_gamma   90.00
#
_symmetry.space_group_name_H-M   'P 1'
#
loop_
_entity.id
_entity.type
_entity.pdbx_description
1 polymer ?
#
loop_
_entity_poly.entity_id
_entity_poly.type
_entity_poly.pdbx_seq_one_letter_code
_entity_poly.pdbx_strand_id
1 'polypeptide(L)'
;MEIKFCPSCGNKVSAGAKFCGKCGCSLVNDFESNHTESEKNSTISKQKVAEGIDAAKEGAQKTASRIKKAAEDSQITDKVQSSIHSLNQQPEKKARVLKIGGAVIALIIIVFGWNWFSNKDYRQAMANGDSYFSQGEFGKASEFYQQAHDQKPGDEKATEMRSYAQELGNYWTMINEDDGFPGSRSQTVEEIEGKANQIKDKMIKAKYTEAAEAIKNSDQYKLEERIGKKYEKAYNME
;
A
#
# COMPACT_ATOMS: atom_id res chain seq x y z
N MET A 1 -26.34 -7.13 0.37
CA MET A 1 -25.41 -5.99 0.26
C MET A 1 -24.10 -6.53 -0.27
N GLU A 2 -23.76 -6.19 -1.50
CA GLU A 2 -22.46 -6.57 -2.06
C GLU A 2 -21.37 -5.70 -1.42
N ILE A 3 -20.33 -6.36 -0.92
CA ILE A 3 -19.23 -5.74 -0.20
C ILE A 3 -18.00 -5.83 -1.10
N LYS A 4 -17.31 -4.71 -1.31
CA LYS A 4 -16.03 -4.65 -2.00
C LYS A 4 -14.94 -4.20 -1.02
N PHE A 5 -13.68 -4.40 -1.38
CA PHE A 5 -12.53 -3.97 -0.59
C PHE A 5 -11.69 -2.98 -1.41
N CYS A 6 -11.18 -1.90 -0.78
CA CYS A 6 -10.30 -0.98 -1.50
C CYS A 6 -8.99 -1.71 -1.83
N PRO A 7 -8.54 -1.72 -3.10
CA PRO A 7 -7.33 -2.42 -3.52
C PRO A 7 -6.05 -1.79 -2.95
N SER A 8 -6.13 -0.54 -2.48
CA SER A 8 -4.98 0.19 -1.95
C SER A 8 -4.80 0.06 -0.43
N CYS A 9 -5.86 -0.24 0.34
CA CYS A 9 -5.73 -0.28 1.82
C CYS A 9 -6.54 -1.39 2.52
N GLY A 10 -7.23 -2.25 1.76
CA GLY A 10 -8.01 -3.36 2.30
C GLY A 10 -9.28 -2.96 3.07
N ASN A 11 -9.63 -1.67 3.15
CA ASN A 11 -10.83 -1.25 3.88
C ASN A 11 -12.10 -1.74 3.18
N LYS A 12 -13.08 -2.17 3.98
CA LYS A 12 -14.41 -2.54 3.51
C LYS A 12 -15.11 -1.30 2.92
N VAL A 13 -15.51 -1.40 1.67
CA VAL A 13 -16.16 -0.31 0.93
C VAL A 13 -17.48 -0.80 0.34
N SER A 14 -18.47 0.09 0.28
CA SER A 14 -19.75 -0.24 -0.34
C SER A 14 -19.57 -0.42 -1.85
N ALA A 15 -20.33 -1.31 -2.47
CA ALA A 15 -20.21 -1.58 -3.90
C ALA A 15 -20.43 -0.35 -4.82
N GLY A 16 -21.03 0.72 -4.30
CA GLY A 16 -21.22 2.00 -4.99
C GLY A 16 -20.27 3.13 -4.54
N ALA A 17 -19.31 2.86 -3.66
CA ALA A 17 -18.32 3.85 -3.25
C ALA A 17 -17.41 4.18 -4.44
N LYS A 18 -17.36 5.45 -4.84
CA LYS A 18 -16.43 5.92 -5.89
C LYS A 18 -15.01 6.11 -5.38
N PHE A 19 -14.85 6.31 -4.07
CA PHE A 19 -13.57 6.49 -3.39
C PHE A 19 -13.57 5.77 -2.04
N CYS A 20 -12.41 5.34 -1.59
CA CYS A 20 -12.25 4.78 -0.24
C CYS A 20 -12.24 5.90 0.81
N GLY A 21 -13.20 5.88 1.74
CA GLY A 21 -13.25 6.85 2.85
C GLY A 21 -12.10 6.72 3.87
N LYS A 22 -11.26 5.68 3.78
CA LYS A 22 -10.11 5.49 4.68
C LYS A 22 -8.80 6.02 4.10
N CYS A 23 -8.49 5.71 2.84
CA CYS A 23 -7.22 6.08 2.21
C CYS A 23 -7.36 7.04 1.01
N GLY A 24 -8.57 7.35 0.55
CA GLY A 24 -8.81 8.21 -0.61
C GLY A 24 -8.61 7.57 -1.98
N CYS A 25 -8.31 6.25 -2.06
CA CYS A 25 -8.14 5.53 -3.33
C CYS A 25 -9.40 5.64 -4.20
N SER A 26 -9.27 5.91 -5.51
CA SER A 26 -10.38 5.84 -6.46
C SER A 26 -10.78 4.38 -6.70
N LEU A 27 -12.09 4.12 -6.72
CA LEU A 27 -12.69 2.78 -6.90
C LEU A 27 -13.50 2.67 -8.19
N VAL A 28 -13.54 3.74 -8.98
CA VAL A 28 -14.09 3.71 -10.33
C VAL A 28 -13.01 3.25 -11.29
N ASN A 29 -13.17 2.04 -11.82
CA ASN A 29 -12.40 1.58 -12.98
C ASN A 29 -13.14 2.05 -14.23
N ASP A 30 -12.57 3.01 -14.95
CA ASP A 30 -12.87 3.19 -16.36
C ASP A 30 -12.10 2.10 -17.12
N PHE A 31 -12.73 1.50 -18.15
CA PHE A 31 -12.24 0.43 -19.05
C PHE A 31 -12.53 -1.03 -18.66
N GLU A 32 -13.76 -1.47 -18.99
CA GLU A 32 -13.94 -2.74 -19.68
C GLU A 32 -13.75 -2.52 -21.19
N SER A 33 -12.63 -2.99 -21.74
CA SER A 33 -12.57 -3.40 -23.15
C SER A 33 -11.82 -4.71 -23.21
N ASN A 34 -12.58 -5.80 -23.02
CA ASN A 34 -12.17 -7.13 -23.44
C ASN A 34 -12.25 -7.20 -24.97
N HIS A 35 -11.24 -7.84 -25.55
CA HIS A 35 -11.15 -8.28 -26.93
C HIS A 35 -12.41 -9.05 -27.39
N THR A 36 -12.94 -8.67 -28.55
CA THR A 36 -13.69 -9.55 -29.50
C THR A 36 -12.63 -10.39 -30.24
N GLU A 37 -12.80 -11.68 -30.53
CA GLU A 37 -13.71 -12.30 -31.52
C GLU A 37 -13.69 -13.83 -31.28
N SER A 38 -14.81 -14.56 -31.24
CA SER A 38 -15.60 -14.95 -32.42
C SER A 38 -16.96 -15.57 -32.04
N GLU A 39 -18.01 -15.09 -32.73
CA GLU A 39 -19.24 -15.77 -33.17
C GLU A 39 -20.16 -16.50 -32.15
N LYS A 40 -21.49 -16.33 -32.10
CA LYS A 40 -22.49 -16.08 -33.17
C LYS A 40 -23.88 -15.78 -32.55
N ASN A 41 -24.73 -15.10 -33.34
CA ASN A 41 -26.21 -14.96 -33.28
C ASN A 41 -26.79 -13.99 -32.21
N SER A 42 -27.25 -12.77 -32.50
CA SER A 42 -28.35 -12.33 -33.40
C SER A 42 -29.62 -13.17 -33.17
N THR A 43 -30.79 -12.68 -32.74
CA THR A 43 -31.56 -11.48 -33.13
C THR A 43 -32.80 -11.38 -32.20
N ILE A 44 -33.49 -10.22 -32.18
CA ILE A 44 -34.81 -9.90 -31.57
C ILE A 44 -34.66 -9.33 -30.13
N SER A 45 -35.03 -8.09 -29.77
CA SER A 45 -35.92 -7.10 -30.39
C SER A 45 -35.52 -5.68 -29.95
N LYS A 46 -35.47 -4.75 -30.91
CA LYS A 46 -35.70 -3.33 -30.66
C LYS A 46 -37.17 -3.13 -30.26
N GLN A 47 -37.45 -2.03 -29.55
CA GLN A 47 -38.70 -1.23 -29.56
C GLN A 47 -39.49 -1.12 -28.24
N LYS A 48 -39.08 -0.15 -27.40
CA LYS A 48 -39.90 0.97 -26.86
C LYS A 48 -38.97 1.85 -26.02
N VAL A 49 -38.50 3.00 -26.52
CA VAL A 49 -39.20 4.31 -26.54
C VAL A 49 -39.49 4.71 -25.09
N ALA A 50 -38.58 5.48 -24.47
CA ALA A 50 -38.59 6.94 -24.53
C ALA A 50 -39.87 7.51 -23.91
N GLU A 51 -39.87 7.62 -22.58
CA GLU A 51 -40.77 8.45 -21.79
C GLU A 51 -40.15 8.56 -20.39
N GLY A 52 -39.63 9.73 -20.03
CA GLY A 52 -38.98 9.98 -18.73
C GLY A 52 -37.78 10.93 -18.77
N ILE A 53 -37.43 11.49 -19.94
CA ILE A 53 -36.27 12.38 -20.10
C ILE A 53 -36.65 13.87 -20.16
N ASP A 54 -37.83 14.26 -19.66
CA ASP A 54 -38.28 15.66 -19.69
C ASP A 54 -38.43 16.32 -18.31
N ALA A 55 -38.23 15.58 -17.21
CA ALA A 55 -38.19 16.18 -15.86
C ALA A 55 -36.76 16.57 -15.38
N ALA A 56 -35.72 16.10 -16.07
CA ALA A 56 -34.32 16.31 -15.65
C ALA A 56 -33.63 17.54 -16.30
N LYS A 57 -34.26 18.19 -17.29
CA LYS A 57 -33.70 19.39 -17.95
C LYS A 57 -34.08 20.72 -17.28
N GLU A 58 -35.18 20.78 -16.52
CA GLU A 58 -35.55 22.02 -15.81
C GLU A 58 -34.80 22.23 -14.47
N GLY A 59 -34.24 21.17 -13.87
CA GLY A 59 -33.45 21.25 -12.65
C GLY A 59 -32.00 21.72 -12.87
N ALA A 60 -31.44 21.46 -14.06
CA ALA A 60 -30.05 21.81 -14.38
C ALA A 60 -29.88 23.29 -14.77
N GLN A 61 -30.89 23.93 -15.37
CA GLN A 61 -30.81 25.35 -15.73
C GLN A 61 -31.05 26.32 -14.55
N LYS A 62 -31.87 25.94 -13.55
CA LYS A 62 -32.07 26.77 -12.33
C LYS A 62 -30.86 26.82 -11.40
N THR A 63 -29.96 25.84 -11.50
CA THR A 63 -28.75 25.76 -10.66
C THR A 63 -27.57 26.53 -11.28
N ALA A 64 -27.48 26.57 -12.62
CA ALA A 64 -26.47 27.38 -13.32
C ALA A 64 -26.73 28.90 -13.20
N SER A 65 -27.99 29.34 -13.08
CA SER A 65 -28.33 30.77 -12.93
C SER A 65 -28.16 31.31 -11.51
N ARG A 66 -28.18 30.44 -10.47
CA ARG A 66 -27.90 30.86 -9.08
C ARG A 66 -26.41 30.98 -8.77
N ILE A 67 -25.56 30.21 -9.44
CA ILE A 67 -24.10 30.26 -9.25
C ILE A 67 -23.49 31.51 -9.90
N LYS A 68 -24.04 32.01 -11.02
CA LYS A 68 -23.59 33.28 -11.62
C LYS A 68 -23.93 34.50 -10.76
N LYS A 69 -25.08 34.52 -10.06
CA LYS A 69 -25.49 35.68 -9.25
C LYS A 69 -24.84 35.74 -7.87
N ALA A 70 -24.23 34.65 -7.41
CA ALA A 70 -23.44 34.61 -6.16
C ALA A 70 -21.94 34.90 -6.39
N ALA A 71 -21.51 35.01 -7.65
CA ALA A 71 -20.16 35.43 -8.03
C ALA A 71 -20.06 36.95 -8.30
N GLU A 72 -21.16 37.70 -8.15
CA GLU A 72 -21.24 39.12 -8.53
C GLU A 72 -21.30 40.08 -7.32
N ASP A 73 -21.27 39.58 -6.07
CA ASP A 73 -21.42 40.41 -4.86
C ASP A 73 -20.36 40.15 -3.77
N SER A 74 -19.12 39.82 -4.16
CA SER A 74 -17.99 39.88 -3.21
C SER A 74 -16.77 40.56 -3.84
N GLN A 75 -16.60 41.81 -3.42
CA GLN A 75 -15.63 42.81 -3.87
C GLN A 75 -14.18 42.48 -3.50
N ILE A 76 -13.56 41.42 -4.04
CA ILE A 76 -12.11 41.20 -3.86
C ILE A 76 -11.45 40.71 -5.14
N THR A 77 -11.66 41.37 -6.28
CA THR A 77 -10.87 41.07 -7.50
C THR A 77 -10.52 42.27 -8.39
N ASP A 78 -10.59 43.52 -7.91
CA ASP A 78 -10.10 44.68 -8.70
C ASP A 78 -8.74 45.25 -8.27
N LYS A 79 -8.07 44.64 -7.28
CA LYS A 79 -6.73 45.09 -6.81
C LYS A 79 -5.60 44.06 -6.92
N VAL A 80 -5.88 42.87 -7.42
CA VAL A 80 -4.88 41.78 -7.48
C VAL A 80 -4.39 41.54 -8.91
N GLN A 81 -5.21 41.82 -9.92
CA GLN A 81 -4.85 41.66 -11.33
C GLN A 81 -3.81 42.71 -11.81
N SER A 82 -3.77 43.90 -11.19
CA SER A 82 -2.78 44.94 -11.53
C SER A 82 -1.37 44.69 -10.95
N SER A 83 -1.19 43.63 -10.15
CA SER A 83 0.09 43.32 -9.50
C SER A 83 0.80 42.10 -10.10
N ILE A 84 0.17 41.37 -11.02
CA ILE A 84 0.75 40.15 -11.63
C ILE A 84 1.32 40.42 -13.04
N HIS A 85 1.06 41.61 -13.62
CA HIS A 85 1.63 42.01 -14.91
C HIS A 85 2.87 42.93 -14.79
N SER A 86 3.71 42.72 -13.78
CA SER A 86 4.94 43.50 -13.60
C SER A 86 6.09 42.74 -12.93
N LEU A 87 6.43 41.52 -13.39
CA LEU A 87 7.69 40.86 -13.03
C LEU A 87 8.32 40.08 -14.20
N ASN A 88 8.04 40.47 -15.45
CA ASN A 88 8.71 39.91 -16.62
C ASN A 88 9.32 41.01 -17.51
N GLN A 89 10.05 41.94 -16.88
CA GLN A 89 10.98 42.83 -17.56
C GLN A 89 12.05 43.25 -16.54
N GLN A 90 13.24 42.65 -16.59
CA GLN A 90 14.46 43.33 -16.18
C GLN A 90 15.48 43.28 -17.32
N PRO A 91 16.08 44.43 -17.67
CA PRO A 91 16.99 44.57 -18.80
C PRO A 91 18.40 44.07 -18.46
N GLU A 92 19.02 43.48 -19.48
CA GLU A 92 20.45 43.18 -19.59
C GLU A 92 21.30 44.37 -19.08
N LYS A 93 21.93 44.23 -17.91
CA LYS A 93 23.01 45.14 -17.49
C LYS A 93 24.30 44.35 -17.28
N LYS A 94 25.21 44.52 -18.24
CA LYS A 94 26.61 44.12 -18.15
C LYS A 94 27.28 44.87 -16.99
N ALA A 95 27.73 44.17 -15.96
CA ALA A 95 28.80 44.65 -15.06
C ALA A 95 29.48 43.49 -14.30
N ARG A 96 30.75 43.29 -14.66
CA ARG A 96 31.87 42.63 -13.95
C ARG A 96 31.58 41.57 -12.88
N VAL A 97 31.96 40.36 -13.24
CA VAL A 97 32.16 39.16 -12.43
C VAL A 97 33.04 39.43 -11.19
N LEU A 98 32.45 39.35 -9.98
CA LEU A 98 33.18 39.16 -8.72
C LEU A 98 33.18 37.65 -8.40
N LYS A 99 34.37 37.05 -8.51
CA LYS A 99 34.57 35.62 -8.81
C LYS A 99 34.87 34.77 -7.56
N ILE A 100 34.33 35.10 -6.39
CA ILE A 100 34.57 34.32 -5.15
C ILE A 100 33.32 34.43 -4.25
N GLY A 101 32.43 33.44 -4.31
CA GLY A 101 31.24 33.38 -3.44
C GLY A 101 30.20 32.34 -3.86
N GLY A 102 30.10 32.05 -5.16
CA GLY A 102 29.14 31.06 -5.68
C GLY A 102 29.51 29.60 -5.39
N ALA A 103 30.80 29.27 -5.34
CA ALA A 103 31.26 27.88 -5.18
C ALA A 103 30.96 27.32 -3.77
N VAL A 104 31.06 28.13 -2.71
CA VAL A 104 30.85 27.65 -1.33
C VAL A 104 29.37 27.39 -1.05
N ILE A 105 28.49 28.26 -1.54
CA ILE A 105 27.03 28.07 -1.39
C ILE A 105 26.54 26.90 -2.26
N ALA A 106 27.06 26.73 -3.49
CA ALA A 106 26.76 25.57 -4.32
C ALA A 106 27.26 24.26 -3.70
N LEU A 107 28.45 24.25 -3.08
CA LEU A 107 28.97 23.09 -2.37
C LEU A 107 28.18 22.80 -1.09
N ILE A 108 27.72 23.81 -0.36
CA ILE A 108 26.82 23.64 0.79
C ILE A 108 25.44 23.12 0.33
N ILE A 109 24.91 23.52 -0.83
CA ILE A 109 23.66 22.95 -1.38
C ILE A 109 23.87 21.54 -1.94
N ILE A 110 25.06 21.19 -2.44
CA ILE A 110 25.37 19.81 -2.85
C ILE A 110 25.59 18.90 -1.62
N VAL A 111 26.20 19.42 -0.55
CA VAL A 111 26.49 18.66 0.68
C VAL A 111 25.31 18.63 1.65
N PHE A 112 24.58 19.74 1.83
CA PHE A 112 23.39 19.86 2.70
C PHE A 112 22.07 19.73 1.94
N GLY A 113 21.99 20.13 0.67
CA GLY A 113 20.76 19.97 -0.13
C GLY A 113 20.50 18.53 -0.57
N TRP A 114 21.52 17.65 -0.56
CA TRP A 114 21.31 16.21 -0.60
C TRP A 114 20.90 15.60 0.76
N ASN A 115 21.11 16.33 1.86
CA ASN A 115 20.82 15.84 3.22
C ASN A 115 19.51 16.38 3.82
N TRP A 116 18.93 17.45 3.27
CA TRP A 116 17.73 18.13 3.82
C TRP A 116 16.40 17.47 3.40
N PHE A 117 16.38 16.60 2.38
CA PHE A 117 15.12 16.08 1.80
C PHE A 117 14.58 14.77 2.44
N SER A 118 15.26 14.15 3.40
CA SER A 118 15.13 12.69 3.66
C SER A 118 14.17 12.21 4.77
N ASN A 119 13.39 13.07 5.45
CA ASN A 119 12.66 12.65 6.67
C ASN A 119 11.20 12.20 6.47
N LYS A 120 10.58 12.44 5.30
CA LYS A 120 9.23 11.90 5.00
C LYS A 120 9.29 10.42 4.62
N ASP A 121 10.41 9.97 4.07
CA ASP A 121 10.52 8.67 3.43
C ASP A 121 10.57 7.52 4.46
N TYR A 122 11.22 7.73 5.62
CA TYR A 122 11.26 6.71 6.69
C TYR A 122 9.87 6.34 7.22
N ARG A 123 9.07 7.35 7.61
CA ARG A 123 7.74 7.10 8.22
C ARG A 123 6.81 6.42 7.23
N GLN A 124 6.91 6.80 5.96
CA GLN A 124 6.14 6.19 4.88
C GLN A 124 6.60 4.77 4.61
N ALA A 125 7.92 4.51 4.56
CA ALA A 125 8.48 3.18 4.40
C ALA A 125 8.04 2.24 5.55
N MET A 126 8.14 2.68 6.81
CA MET A 126 7.64 1.90 7.95
C MET A 126 6.14 1.62 7.85
N ALA A 127 5.32 2.61 7.48
CA ALA A 127 3.88 2.43 7.33
C ALA A 127 3.51 1.46 6.20
N ASN A 128 4.22 1.51 5.07
CA ASN A 128 4.05 0.57 3.96
C ASN A 128 4.47 -0.84 4.39
N GLY A 129 5.62 -0.96 5.06
CA GLY A 129 6.09 -2.22 5.64
C GLY A 129 5.05 -2.84 6.57
N ASP A 130 4.52 -2.06 7.52
CA ASP A 130 3.48 -2.50 8.46
C ASP A 130 2.20 -2.94 7.73
N SER A 131 1.82 -2.22 6.66
CA SER A 131 0.68 -2.60 5.82
C SER A 131 0.91 -3.96 5.17
N TYR A 132 2.05 -4.18 4.49
CA TYR A 132 2.34 -5.46 3.84
C TYR A 132 2.53 -6.60 4.83
N PHE A 133 3.16 -6.32 5.97
CA PHE A 133 3.36 -7.28 7.05
C PHE A 133 2.03 -7.79 7.59
N SER A 134 1.08 -6.88 7.85
CA SER A 134 -0.26 -7.26 8.31
C SER A 134 -1.04 -8.09 7.29
N GLN A 135 -0.76 -7.92 6.00
CA GLN A 135 -1.36 -8.66 4.89
C GLN A 135 -0.70 -10.04 4.67
N GLY A 136 0.42 -10.34 5.33
CA GLY A 136 1.18 -11.58 5.11
C GLY A 136 2.12 -11.52 3.90
N GLU A 137 2.28 -10.35 3.28
CA GLU A 137 3.22 -10.15 2.16
C GLU A 137 4.62 -9.83 2.69
N PHE A 138 5.24 -10.81 3.35
CA PHE A 138 6.47 -10.59 4.12
C PHE A 138 7.68 -10.18 3.28
N GLY A 139 7.79 -10.66 2.04
CA GLY A 139 8.85 -10.22 1.11
C GLY A 139 8.79 -8.71 0.86
N LYS A 140 7.62 -8.18 0.48
CA LYS A 140 7.43 -6.74 0.30
C LYS A 140 7.58 -5.96 1.59
N ALA A 141 7.09 -6.50 2.71
CA ALA A 141 7.27 -5.88 4.02
C ALA A 141 8.76 -5.70 4.34
N SER A 142 9.58 -6.74 4.11
CA SER A 142 11.03 -6.69 4.32
C SER A 142 11.71 -5.61 3.48
N GLU A 143 11.33 -5.47 2.21
CA GLU A 143 11.85 -4.42 1.33
C GLU A 143 11.57 -3.01 1.87
N PHE A 144 10.35 -2.75 2.33
CA PHE A 144 10.01 -1.45 2.90
C PHE A 144 10.70 -1.19 4.24
N TYR A 145 10.88 -2.21 5.09
CA TYR A 145 11.68 -2.05 6.30
C TYR A 145 13.17 -1.85 6.02
N GLN A 146 13.70 -2.47 4.96
CA GLN A 146 15.05 -2.20 4.48
C GLN A 146 15.18 -0.73 4.03
N GLN A 147 14.22 -0.23 3.24
CA GLN A 147 14.21 1.18 2.85
C GLN A 147 14.19 2.10 4.08
N ALA A 148 13.38 1.79 5.10
CA ALA A 148 13.37 2.54 6.34
C ALA A 148 14.74 2.50 7.06
N HIS A 149 15.38 1.34 7.10
CA HIS A 149 16.73 1.20 7.67
C HIS A 149 17.77 2.01 6.88
N ASP A 150 17.70 2.04 5.56
CA ASP A 150 18.63 2.80 4.72
C ASP A 150 18.50 4.32 4.95
N GLN A 151 17.27 4.80 5.19
CA GLN A 151 17.01 6.20 5.52
C GLN A 151 17.45 6.56 6.94
N LYS A 152 17.35 5.62 7.88
CA LYS A 152 17.76 5.81 9.27
C LYS A 152 18.62 4.62 9.75
N PRO A 153 19.89 4.56 9.34
CA PRO A 153 20.78 3.47 9.73
C PRO A 153 20.92 3.39 11.25
N GLY A 154 20.84 2.18 11.80
CA GLY A 154 20.88 1.95 13.25
C GLY A 154 19.53 2.13 13.96
N ASP A 155 18.44 2.39 13.25
CA ASP A 155 17.09 2.32 13.83
C ASP A 155 16.74 0.88 14.20
N GLU A 156 16.66 0.62 15.51
CA GLU A 156 16.38 -0.72 16.06
C GLU A 156 15.04 -1.25 15.55
N LYS A 157 13.99 -0.40 15.56
CA LYS A 157 12.65 -0.81 15.12
C LYS A 157 12.63 -1.26 13.65
N ALA A 158 13.19 -0.47 12.73
CA ALA A 158 13.24 -0.86 11.31
C ALA A 158 14.03 -2.16 11.11
N THR A 159 15.12 -2.32 11.86
CA THR A 159 15.97 -3.52 11.81
C THR A 159 15.22 -4.76 12.32
N GLU A 160 14.56 -4.66 13.48
CA GLU A 160 13.75 -5.73 14.04
C GLU A 160 12.60 -6.13 13.11
N MET A 161 11.85 -5.15 12.61
CA MET A 161 10.72 -5.41 11.71
C MET A 161 11.17 -6.08 10.40
N ARG A 162 12.32 -5.67 9.85
CA ARG A 162 12.93 -6.34 8.71
C ARG A 162 13.24 -7.80 9.02
N SER A 163 13.86 -8.08 10.17
CA SER A 163 14.20 -9.45 10.59
C SER A 163 12.95 -10.31 10.77
N TYR A 164 11.91 -9.81 11.44
CA TYR A 164 10.64 -10.52 11.57
C TYR A 164 10.00 -10.82 10.22
N ALA A 165 10.02 -9.85 9.29
CA ALA A 165 9.50 -10.06 7.94
C ALA A 165 10.29 -11.12 7.18
N GLN A 166 11.63 -11.13 7.28
CA GLN A 166 12.45 -12.15 6.64
C GLN A 166 12.19 -13.55 7.21
N GLU A 167 12.17 -13.67 8.53
CA GLU A 167 11.89 -14.96 9.19
C GLU A 167 10.52 -15.52 8.80
N LEU A 168 9.48 -14.69 8.89
CA LEU A 168 8.13 -15.11 8.49
C LEU A 168 8.07 -15.44 7.01
N GLY A 169 8.72 -14.65 6.15
CA GLY A 169 8.83 -14.96 4.73
C GLY A 169 9.41 -16.36 4.49
N ASN A 170 10.50 -16.69 5.17
CA ASN A 170 11.12 -18.01 5.08
C ASN A 170 10.19 -19.13 5.56
N TYR A 171 9.48 -18.94 6.68
CA TYR A 171 8.50 -19.93 7.15
C TYR A 171 7.37 -20.13 6.14
N TRP A 172 6.87 -19.06 5.51
CA TRP A 172 5.83 -19.15 4.49
C TRP A 172 6.30 -19.81 3.20
N THR A 173 7.55 -19.59 2.79
CA THR A 173 8.19 -20.34 1.71
C THR A 173 8.21 -21.83 2.06
N MET A 174 8.69 -22.20 3.24
CA MET A 174 8.74 -23.60 3.69
C MET A 174 7.38 -24.30 3.79
N ILE A 175 6.29 -23.55 4.00
CA ILE A 175 4.93 -24.09 4.03
C ILE A 175 4.39 -24.34 2.63
N ASN A 176 4.72 -23.48 1.68
CA ASN A 176 4.10 -23.46 0.34
C ASN A 176 4.94 -24.14 -0.73
N GLU A 177 6.26 -24.14 -0.57
CA GLU A 177 7.21 -24.70 -1.51
C GLU A 177 7.67 -26.08 -0.99
N ASP A 178 7.74 -27.08 -1.89
CA ASP A 178 8.06 -28.49 -1.56
C ASP A 178 9.59 -28.74 -1.48
N ASP A 179 10.36 -27.66 -1.44
CA ASP A 179 11.81 -27.64 -1.30
C ASP A 179 12.18 -27.80 0.18
N GLY A 180 12.06 -29.04 0.65
CA GLY A 180 12.87 -29.60 1.73
C GLY A 180 13.01 -28.73 2.99
N PHE A 181 12.06 -28.89 3.92
CA PHE A 181 12.13 -28.31 5.24
C PHE A 181 13.46 -28.67 5.96
N PRO A 182 14.24 -27.70 6.45
CA PRO A 182 15.45 -28.00 7.21
C PRO A 182 15.08 -28.50 8.62
N GLY A 183 14.93 -29.81 8.77
CA GLY A 183 14.63 -30.46 10.06
C GLY A 183 13.20 -31.02 10.14
N SER A 184 12.76 -31.36 11.35
CA SER A 184 11.38 -31.81 11.57
C SER A 184 10.44 -30.62 11.68
N ARG A 185 9.26 -30.72 11.06
CA ARG A 185 8.22 -29.69 11.18
C ARG A 185 7.77 -29.48 12.62
N SER A 186 7.84 -30.51 13.46
CA SER A 186 7.56 -30.39 14.89
C SER A 186 8.52 -29.43 15.60
N GLN A 187 9.81 -29.53 15.30
CA GLN A 187 10.84 -28.68 15.93
C GLN A 187 10.67 -27.22 15.53
N THR A 188 10.38 -26.95 14.25
CA THR A 188 10.17 -25.57 13.79
C THR A 188 8.88 -24.98 14.33
N VAL A 189 7.82 -25.77 14.50
CA VAL A 189 6.63 -25.31 15.20
C VAL A 189 6.95 -24.90 16.63
N GLU A 190 7.69 -25.72 17.38
CA GLU A 190 8.12 -25.37 18.74
C GLU A 190 8.98 -24.10 18.78
N GLU A 191 9.88 -23.92 17.82
CA GLU A 191 10.70 -22.71 17.68
C GLU A 191 9.83 -21.48 17.43
N ILE A 192 8.91 -21.54 16.46
CA ILE A 192 8.00 -20.44 16.11
C ILE A 192 7.12 -20.07 17.30
N GLU A 193 6.54 -21.06 17.99
CA GLU A 193 5.71 -20.83 19.18
C GLU A 193 6.51 -20.27 20.35
N GLY A 194 7.74 -20.77 20.55
CA GLY A 194 8.68 -20.25 21.52
C GLY A 194 9.00 -18.76 21.29
N LYS A 195 9.28 -18.38 20.04
CA LYS A 195 9.49 -16.97 19.64
C LYS A 195 8.21 -16.15 19.85
N ALA A 196 7.06 -16.63 19.38
CA ALA A 196 5.77 -15.94 19.52
C ALA A 196 5.44 -15.61 20.99
N ASN A 197 5.83 -16.48 21.92
CA ASN A 197 5.62 -16.25 23.35
C ASN A 197 6.49 -15.14 23.95
N GLN A 198 7.64 -14.85 23.36
CA GLN A 198 8.55 -13.79 23.79
C GLN A 198 8.20 -12.43 23.15
N ILE A 199 7.50 -12.44 22.02
CA ILE A 199 7.11 -11.23 21.28
C ILE A 199 5.97 -10.51 22.01
N LYS A 200 6.21 -9.24 22.37
CA LYS A 200 5.23 -8.37 23.05
C LYS A 200 4.26 -7.72 22.08
N ASP A 201 4.70 -7.42 20.85
CA ASP A 201 3.86 -6.79 19.85
C ASP A 201 2.77 -7.77 19.39
N LYS A 202 1.51 -7.36 19.51
CA LYS A 202 0.37 -8.23 19.21
C LYS A 202 0.29 -8.63 17.75
N MET A 203 0.63 -7.72 16.84
CA MET A 203 0.57 -7.98 15.40
C MET A 203 1.64 -9.00 15.01
N ILE A 204 2.88 -8.80 15.46
CA ILE A 204 3.99 -9.70 15.17
C ILE A 204 3.70 -11.08 15.79
N LYS A 205 3.28 -11.12 17.06
CA LYS A 205 2.90 -12.36 17.74
C LYS A 205 1.83 -13.12 16.96
N ALA A 206 0.78 -12.43 16.52
CA ALA A 206 -0.29 -13.05 15.73
C ALA A 206 0.25 -13.69 14.43
N LYS A 207 1.17 -13.03 13.71
CA LYS A 207 1.77 -13.60 12.49
C LYS A 207 2.63 -14.83 12.73
N TYR A 208 3.38 -14.88 13.83
CA TYR A 208 4.09 -16.11 14.21
C TYR A 208 3.11 -17.24 14.59
N THR A 209 2.04 -16.92 15.33
CA THR A 209 1.01 -17.92 15.65
C THR A 209 0.32 -18.46 14.39
N GLU A 210 -0.05 -17.58 13.45
CA GLU A 210 -0.61 -17.97 12.14
C GLU A 210 0.34 -18.92 11.38
N ALA A 211 1.66 -18.63 11.37
CA ALA A 211 2.65 -19.48 10.72
C ALA A 211 2.77 -20.87 11.38
N ALA A 212 2.81 -20.93 12.72
CA ALA A 212 2.84 -22.20 13.45
C ALA A 212 1.59 -23.05 13.17
N GLU A 213 0.41 -22.42 13.18
CA GLU A 213 -0.86 -23.08 12.87
C GLU A 213 -0.90 -23.61 11.43
N ALA A 214 -0.39 -22.84 10.48
CA ALA A 214 -0.29 -23.27 9.08
C ALA A 214 0.57 -24.55 8.95
N ILE A 215 1.72 -24.61 9.63
CA ILE A 215 2.56 -25.81 9.64
C ILE A 215 1.84 -26.99 10.28
N LYS A 216 1.24 -26.81 11.47
CA LYS A 216 0.48 -27.85 12.18
C LYS A 216 -0.65 -28.44 11.34
N ASN A 217 -1.27 -27.61 10.50
CA ASN A 217 -2.38 -28.02 9.65
C ASN A 217 -1.94 -28.73 8.36
N SER A 218 -0.65 -28.67 8.00
CA SER A 218 -0.10 -29.35 6.82
C SER A 218 -0.19 -30.88 6.94
N ASP A 219 -0.36 -31.55 5.80
CA ASP A 219 -0.43 -33.02 5.76
C ASP A 219 0.89 -33.68 6.15
N GLN A 220 2.01 -33.04 5.81
CA GLN A 220 3.35 -33.51 6.17
C GLN A 220 3.55 -33.48 7.69
N TYR A 221 3.12 -32.42 8.39
CA TYR A 221 3.18 -32.36 9.85
C TYR A 221 2.35 -33.49 10.50
N LYS A 222 1.10 -33.67 10.05
CA LYS A 222 0.23 -34.75 10.55
C LYS A 222 0.79 -36.14 10.27
N LEU A 223 1.53 -36.31 9.17
CA LEU A 223 2.21 -37.56 8.87
C LEU A 223 3.37 -37.80 9.83
N GLU A 224 4.26 -36.82 10.03
CA GLU A 224 5.36 -36.88 10.99
C GLU A 224 4.85 -37.24 12.40
N GLU A 225 3.78 -36.59 12.86
CA GLU A 225 3.19 -36.85 14.17
C GLU A 225 2.67 -38.30 14.30
N ARG A 226 1.98 -38.81 13.27
CA ARG A 226 1.48 -40.20 13.26
C ARG A 226 2.62 -41.21 13.27
N ILE A 227 3.68 -40.95 12.50
CA ILE A 227 4.86 -41.78 12.44
C ILE A 227 5.56 -41.80 13.81
N GLY A 228 5.79 -40.63 14.41
CA GLY A 228 6.39 -40.50 15.74
C GLY A 228 5.62 -41.27 16.80
N LYS A 229 4.29 -41.11 16.87
CA LYS A 229 3.42 -41.86 17.79
C LYS A 229 3.49 -43.38 17.59
N LYS A 230 3.68 -43.85 16.35
CA LYS A 230 3.81 -45.28 16.05
C LYS A 230 5.15 -45.83 16.57
N TYR A 231 6.24 -45.08 16.40
CA TYR A 231 7.55 -45.46 16.92
C TYR A 231 7.60 -45.47 18.44
N GLU A 232 7.04 -44.45 19.10
CA GLU A 232 6.99 -44.37 20.57
C GLU A 232 6.24 -45.57 21.18
N LYS A 233 5.09 -45.95 20.60
CA LYS A 233 4.36 -47.15 21.03
C LYS A 233 5.17 -48.42 20.85
N ALA A 234 5.93 -48.56 19.75
CA ALA A 234 6.72 -49.75 19.51
C ALA A 234 7.87 -49.90 20.52
N TYR A 235 8.47 -48.79 20.95
CA TYR A 235 9.60 -48.79 21.89
C TYR A 235 9.18 -48.85 23.37
N ASN A 236 7.98 -48.36 23.72
CA ASN A 236 7.45 -48.40 25.09
C ASN A 236 6.64 -49.69 25.40
N MET A 237 6.67 -50.70 24.52
CA MET A 237 6.08 -52.02 24.72
C MET A 237 7.12 -53.09 25.13
N GLU A 238 8.35 -52.68 25.45
CA GLU A 238 9.37 -53.48 26.15
C GLU A 238 9.33 -53.23 27.67
#